data_AF-A0A3D1SWG7-F1
#
_entry.id   AF-A0A3D1SWG7-F1
#
_cell.length_a   1.000
_cell.length_b   1.000
_cell.length_c   1.000
_cell.angle_alpha   90.00
_cell.angle_beta   90.00
_cell.angle_gamma   90.00
#
_symmetry.space_group_name_H-M   'P 1'
#
loop_
_entity.id
_entity.type
_entity.pdbx_description
1 polymer ?
#
loop_
_entity_poly.entity_id
_entity_poly.type
_entity_poly.pdbx_seq_one_letter_code
_entity_poly.pdbx_strand_id
1 'polypeptide(L)' 'MMRQGCKYGTHRVLEPQGVLPQPAWKIDNTMEISDNEILVDVQTL' A
#
# COMPACT_ATOMS: atom_id res chain seq x y z
N MET A 1 6.55 16.47 -4.50
CA MET A 1 5.16 16.73 -4.08
C MET A 1 4.68 15.42 -3.48
N MET A 2 4.56 15.34 -2.16
CA MET A 2 4.18 14.08 -1.51
C MET A 2 2.74 13.75 -1.94
N ARG A 3 2.54 12.53 -2.45
CA ARG A 3 1.25 12.10 -2.99
C ARG A 3 0.46 11.50 -1.85
N GLN A 4 -0.80 11.91 -1.73
CA GLN A 4 -1.72 11.24 -0.84
C GLN A 4 -2.04 9.84 -1.37
N GLY A 5 -1.79 8.83 -0.56
CA GLY A 5 -2.10 7.44 -0.87
C GLY A 5 -3.61 7.21 -0.87
N CYS A 6 -4.08 6.27 -1.70
CA CYS A 6 -5.47 5.86 -1.66
C CYS A 6 -5.82 5.26 -0.29
N LYS A 7 -6.92 5.72 0.34
CA LYS A 7 -7.44 5.24 1.64
C LYS A 7 -7.65 3.72 1.69
N TYR A 8 -7.91 3.09 0.55
CA TYR A 8 -8.13 1.64 0.44
C TYR A 8 -6.88 0.87 0.04
N GLY A 9 -5.70 1.50 0.00
CA GLY A 9 -4.43 0.86 -0.34
C GLY A 9 -4.28 0.47 -1.82
N THR A 10 -5.22 0.83 -2.70
CA THR A 10 -5.18 0.43 -4.13
C THR A 10 -3.95 0.94 -4.88
N HIS A 11 -3.31 1.99 -4.38
CA HIS A 11 -2.07 2.53 -4.93
C HIS A 11 -0.87 1.57 -4.78
N ARG A 12 -0.98 0.54 -3.91
CA ARG A 12 0.00 -0.54 -3.77
C ARG A 12 -0.24 -1.69 -4.75
N VAL A 13 -1.38 -1.76 -5.42
CA VAL A 13 -1.72 -2.89 -6.30
C VAL A 13 -1.01 -2.74 -7.63
N LEU A 14 -0.14 -3.70 -7.95
CA LEU A 14 0.57 -3.75 -9.23
C LEU A 14 -0.27 -4.50 -10.27
N GLU A 15 -0.82 -5.67 -9.92
CA GLU A 15 -1.60 -6.49 -10.86
C GLU A 15 -2.75 -7.27 -10.18
N PRO A 16 -3.98 -7.23 -10.73
CA PRO A 16 -4.43 -6.30 -11.78
C PRO A 16 -4.59 -4.88 -11.21
N GLN A 17 -4.24 -3.85 -11.96
CA GLN A 17 -4.42 -2.47 -11.46
C GLN A 17 -5.89 -2.14 -11.23
N GLY A 18 -6.16 -1.30 -10.23
CA GLY A 18 -7.50 -0.77 -9.94
C GLY A 18 -8.36 -1.65 -9.04
N VAL A 19 -7.94 -2.87 -8.69
CA VAL A 19 -8.60 -3.66 -7.65
C VAL A 19 -8.12 -3.27 -6.25
N LEU A 20 -8.84 -3.74 -5.22
CA LEU A 20 -8.40 -3.62 -3.84
C LEU A 20 -7.19 -4.54 -3.56
N PRO A 21 -6.41 -4.30 -2.48
CA PRO A 21 -5.25 -5.14 -2.16
C PRO A 21 -5.56 -6.62 -1.93
N GLN A 22 -6.75 -6.95 -1.43
CA GLN A 22 -7.15 -8.32 -1.06
C GLN A 22 -7.19 -9.28 -2.26
N PRO A 23 -7.78 -8.93 -3.43
CA PRO A 23 -7.74 -9.76 -4.64
C PRO A 23 -6.50 -9.56 -5.53
N ALA A 24 -5.51 -8.75 -5.12
CA ALA A 24 -4.35 -8.50 -5.96
C ALA A 24 -3.47 -9.74 -6.12
N TRP A 25 -2.99 -10.01 -7.34
CA TRP A 25 -1.97 -11.02 -7.61
C TRP A 25 -0.58 -10.54 -7.22
N LYS A 26 -0.36 -9.22 -7.29
CA LYS A 26 0.93 -8.59 -7.01
C LYS A 26 0.74 -7.20 -6.41
N ILE A 27 1.52 -6.88 -5.39
CA ILE A 27 1.54 -5.58 -4.70
C ILE A 27 2.98 -5.05 -4.57
N ASP A 28 3.11 -3.74 -4.40
CA ASP A 28 4.35 -3.05 -4.06
C ASP A 28 4.60 -3.15 -2.55
N ASN A 29 5.73 -3.76 -2.19
CA ASN A 29 6.16 -3.99 -0.81
C ASN A 29 7.27 -3.03 -0.33
N THR A 30 7.53 -1.95 -1.05
CA THR A 30 8.44 -0.89 -0.59
C THR A 30 7.93 -0.27 0.71
N MET A 31 8.86 0.17 1.57
CA MET A 31 8.53 0.81 2.85
C MET A 31 8.34 2.33 2.71
N GLU A 32 8.33 2.87 1.49
CA GLU A 32 7.98 4.27 1.25
C GLU A 32 6.51 4.49 1.65
N ILE A 33 6.24 5.54 2.42
CA ILE A 33 4.88 5.86 2.91
C ILE A 33 4.38 7.17 2.31
N SER A 34 3.07 7.23 2.10
CA SER A 34 2.36 8.45 1.69
C SER A 34 2.04 9.35 2.90
N ASP A 35 1.67 10.61 2.65
CA ASP A 35 1.35 11.61 3.72
C ASP A 35 0.26 11.16 4.71
N ASN A 36 -0.61 10.24 4.28
CA ASN A 36 -1.73 9.70 5.06
C ASN A 36 -1.50 8.25 5.52
N GLU A 37 -0.27 7.79 5.55
CA GLU A 37 0.13 6.48 6.02
C GLU A 37 1.08 6.59 7.23
N ILE A 38 1.19 5.53 8.02
CA ILE A 38 2.12 5.42 9.13
C ILE A 38 2.90 4.12 8.94
N LEU A 39 4.23 4.18 9.01
CA LEU A 39 5.07 2.98 9.04
C LEU A 39 5.14 2.46 10.48
N VAL A 40 4.68 1.23 10.69
CA VAL A 40 4.63 0.61 12.02
C VAL A 40 5.66 -0.52 12.07
N ASP A 41 6.57 -0.45 13.03
CA ASP A 41 7.46 -1.57 13.34
C ASP A 41 6.69 -2.62 14.14
N VAL A 42 6.59 -3.84 13.60
CA VAL A 42 5.77 -4.92 14.16
C VAL A 42 6.68 -6.01 14.69
N GLN A 43 6.56 -6.32 15.99
CA GLN A 43 7.16 -7.50 16.61
C GLN A 43 6.09 -8.59 16.74
N THR A 44 6.37 -9.76 16.16
CA THR A 44 5.53 -10.96 16.27
C THR A 44 6.23 -12.03 17.12
N LEU A 45 5.43 -12.96 17.69
CA LEU A 45 5.83 -14.04 18.59
C LEU A 45 6.92 -14.96 18.03
#